data_AF-A0A7I7TCA9-F1
#
_entry.id   AF-A0A7I7TCA9-F1
#
_cell.length_a   1.000
_cell.length_b   1.000
_cell.length_c   1.000
_cell.angle_alpha   90.00
_cell.angle_beta   90.00
_cell.angle_gamma   90.00
#
_symmetry.space_group_name_H-M   'P 1'
#
loop_
_entity.id
_entity.type
_entity.pdbx_description
1 polymer ?
#
loop_
_entity_poly.entity_id
_entity_poly.type
_entity_poly.pdbx_seq_one_letter_code
_entity_poly.pdbx_strand_id
1 'polypeptide(L)'
;MTDHVIFRYDPDSQPQLTFQGVPSGCAGGANTLAEARAAYRMCLSARLHVDRRALPPVVEHIEGLVRGMWVRTRVGAVHRDKSSDRMLLQILLAEQSGLREEVTRLAGTGAEPIVVLAEPDHAIETLLDQMSGRDVLVVAHSDDNGSVGWGVLFGSESAGSQGVPWASDDESFRATPVATFTRTCSGVGRVVQRRTAADIAS
;
A
#
# COMPACT_ATOMS: atom_id res chain seq x y z
N MET A 1 8.34 14.61 -8.34
CA MET A 1 7.49 13.42 -8.12
C MET A 1 8.32 12.41 -7.34
N THR A 2 7.83 11.95 -6.20
CA THR A 2 8.52 10.97 -5.35
C THR A 2 8.14 9.57 -5.82
N ASP A 3 9.10 8.66 -5.93
CA ASP A 3 8.81 7.26 -6.24
C ASP A 3 8.65 6.46 -4.93
N HIS A 4 7.70 5.55 -4.90
CA HIS A 4 7.48 4.60 -3.82
C HIS A 4 7.94 3.23 -4.29
N VAL A 5 8.79 2.55 -3.52
CA VAL A 5 9.15 1.16 -3.79
C VAL A 5 8.59 0.26 -2.71
N ILE A 6 7.87 -0.78 -3.11
CA ILE A 6 7.33 -1.80 -2.23
C ILE A 6 8.18 -3.05 -2.37
N PHE A 7 8.83 -3.47 -1.29
CA PHE A 7 9.54 -4.74 -1.20
C PHE A 7 8.62 -5.77 -0.55
N ARG A 8 8.28 -6.83 -1.26
CA ARG A 8 7.49 -7.94 -0.72
C ARG A 8 8.38 -9.13 -0.42
N TYR A 9 8.32 -9.60 0.82
CA TYR A 9 8.99 -10.83 1.25
C TYR A 9 8.02 -12.00 1.29
N ASP A 10 8.27 -12.99 0.43
CA ASP A 10 7.55 -14.26 0.41
C ASP A 10 8.57 -15.41 0.46
N PRO A 11 8.69 -16.13 1.59
CA PRO A 11 9.68 -17.20 1.73
C PRO A 11 9.42 -18.40 0.81
N ASP A 12 8.18 -18.57 0.34
CA ASP A 12 7.75 -19.70 -0.49
C ASP A 12 7.93 -19.41 -1.99
N SER A 13 8.26 -18.17 -2.36
CA SER A 13 8.52 -17.74 -3.73
C SER A 13 10.01 -17.70 -4.07
N GLN A 14 10.34 -17.86 -5.36
CA GLN A 14 11.66 -17.54 -5.91
C GLN A 14 11.53 -16.52 -7.04
N PRO A 15 12.16 -15.33 -6.93
CA PRO A 15 12.97 -14.84 -5.80
C PRO A 15 12.14 -14.58 -4.53
N GLN A 16 12.77 -14.71 -3.35
CA GLN A 16 12.09 -14.53 -2.05
C GLN A 16 11.71 -13.07 -1.76
N LEU A 17 12.42 -12.11 -2.37
CA LEU A 17 12.06 -10.70 -2.35
C LEU A 17 11.70 -10.25 -3.76
N THR A 18 10.53 -9.65 -3.89
CA THR A 18 10.15 -8.90 -5.09
C THR A 18 10.07 -7.42 -4.78
N PHE A 19 10.24 -6.58 -5.79
CA PHE A 19 10.04 -5.15 -5.65
C PHE A 19 9.17 -4.60 -6.77
N GLN A 20 8.38 -3.57 -6.43
CA GLN A 20 7.58 -2.81 -7.37
C GLN A 20 7.65 -1.32 -7.05
N GLY A 21 8.01 -0.52 -8.04
CA GLY A 21 8.06 0.93 -7.99
C GLY A 21 6.76 1.57 -8.49
N VAL A 22 6.29 2.60 -7.80
CA VAL A 22 5.08 3.37 -8.12
C VAL A 22 5.42 4.86 -8.02
N PRO A 23 5.18 5.66 -9.08
CA PRO A 23 4.59 5.29 -10.36
C PRO A 23 5.61 4.76 -11.38
N SER A 24 6.91 4.67 -11.07
CA SER A 24 7.94 4.30 -12.05
C SER A 24 7.68 2.96 -12.77
N GLY A 25 6.93 2.05 -12.18
CA GLY A 25 6.67 0.72 -12.73
C GLY A 25 7.91 -0.17 -12.79
N CYS A 26 9.00 0.23 -12.11
CA CYS A 26 10.18 -0.61 -11.97
C CYS A 26 9.84 -1.86 -11.15
N ALA A 27 10.05 -3.04 -11.71
CA ALA A 27 9.75 -4.30 -11.03
C ALA A 27 10.87 -5.31 -11.20
N GLY A 28 10.98 -6.22 -10.25
CA GLY A 28 11.97 -7.30 -10.28
C GLY A 28 11.99 -8.06 -8.96
N GLY A 29 13.04 -8.83 -8.74
CA GLY A 29 13.23 -9.52 -7.47
C GLY A 29 14.68 -9.93 -7.23
N ALA A 30 14.97 -10.30 -6.00
CA ALA A 30 16.29 -10.70 -5.51
C ALA A 30 16.15 -11.62 -4.29
N ASN A 31 17.26 -12.18 -3.83
CA ASN A 31 17.25 -13.05 -2.64
C ASN A 31 17.54 -12.29 -1.35
N THR A 32 18.04 -11.05 -1.45
CA THR A 32 18.28 -10.19 -0.30
C THR A 32 17.73 -8.78 -0.51
N LEU A 33 17.42 -8.08 0.59
CA LEU A 33 16.89 -6.71 0.53
C LEU A 33 17.92 -5.72 -0.04
N ALA A 34 19.21 -5.95 0.22
CA ALA A 34 20.29 -5.13 -0.32
C ALA A 34 20.37 -5.26 -1.85
N GLU A 35 20.29 -6.49 -2.37
CA GLU A 35 20.25 -6.75 -3.81
C GLU A 35 18.99 -6.17 -4.44
N ALA A 36 17.82 -6.34 -3.81
CA ALA A 36 16.56 -5.78 -4.30
C ALA A 36 16.63 -4.25 -4.40
N ARG A 37 17.17 -3.57 -3.38
CA ARG A 37 17.41 -2.11 -3.40
C ARG A 37 18.37 -1.70 -4.52
N ALA A 38 19.47 -2.44 -4.70
CA ALA A 38 20.43 -2.17 -5.75
C ALA A 38 19.79 -2.34 -7.15
N ALA A 39 19.07 -3.44 -7.37
CA ALA A 39 18.35 -3.75 -8.60
C ALA A 39 17.28 -2.69 -8.92
N TYR A 40 16.48 -2.29 -7.93
CA TYR A 40 15.51 -1.22 -8.07
C TYR A 40 16.18 0.12 -8.45
N ARG A 41 17.23 0.53 -7.75
CA ARG A 41 17.96 1.78 -8.08
C ARG A 41 18.56 1.73 -9.48
N MET A 42 19.05 0.58 -9.92
CA MET A 42 19.51 0.39 -11.31
C MET A 42 18.38 0.57 -12.31
N CYS A 43 17.24 -0.10 -12.10
CA CYS A 43 16.06 0.05 -12.93
C CYS A 43 15.61 1.51 -13.01
N LEU A 44 15.49 2.19 -11.86
CA LEU A 44 15.05 3.58 -11.80
C LEU A 44 16.02 4.52 -12.51
N SER A 45 17.34 4.31 -12.36
CA SER A 45 18.35 5.12 -13.04
C SER A 45 18.29 4.97 -14.56
N ALA A 46 18.11 3.73 -15.04
CA ALA A 46 17.95 3.46 -16.46
C ALA A 46 16.66 4.09 -17.01
N ARG A 47 15.54 3.97 -16.27
CA ARG A 47 14.25 4.48 -16.70
C ARG A 47 14.19 6.01 -16.74
N LEU A 48 14.80 6.68 -15.77
CA LEU A 48 14.86 8.13 -15.71
C LEU A 48 16.01 8.72 -16.54
N HIS A 49 16.87 7.89 -17.12
CA HIS A 49 18.07 8.33 -17.85
C HIS A 49 18.98 9.26 -17.02
N VAL A 50 19.14 8.97 -15.73
CA VAL A 50 19.98 9.74 -14.81
C VAL A 50 20.99 8.86 -14.10
N ASP A 51 22.09 9.45 -13.66
CA ASP A 51 23.05 8.77 -12.79
C ASP A 51 22.42 8.35 -11.45
N ARG A 52 22.94 7.27 -10.86
CA ARG A 52 22.47 6.76 -9.55
C ARG A 52 22.57 7.77 -8.41
N ARG A 53 23.45 8.77 -8.53
CA ARG A 53 23.63 9.87 -7.55
C ARG A 53 22.60 11.00 -7.74
N ALA A 54 22.00 11.09 -8.92
CA ALA A 54 20.98 12.06 -9.28
C ALA A 54 19.56 11.49 -9.16
N LEU A 55 19.41 10.27 -8.66
CA LEU A 55 18.10 9.66 -8.42
C LEU A 55 17.28 10.48 -7.42
N PRO A 56 15.98 10.67 -7.68
CA PRO A 56 15.11 11.35 -6.73
C PRO A 56 15.01 10.57 -5.41
N PRO A 57 14.56 11.23 -4.33
CA PRO A 57 14.20 10.54 -3.10
C PRO A 57 13.15 9.45 -3.38
N VAL A 58 13.30 8.34 -2.66
CA VAL A 58 12.40 7.18 -2.75
C VAL A 58 11.85 6.88 -1.37
N VAL A 59 10.55 6.62 -1.29
CA VAL A 59 9.91 6.11 -0.08
C VAL A 59 9.86 4.58 -0.17
N GLU A 60 10.54 3.91 0.74
CA GLU A 60 10.56 2.46 0.80
C GLU A 60 9.42 1.92 1.68
N HIS A 61 8.80 0.85 1.25
CA HIS A 61 7.81 0.08 2.00
C HIS A 61 8.19 -1.40 2.01
N ILE A 62 7.80 -2.11 3.07
CA ILE A 62 7.96 -3.56 3.18
C ILE A 62 6.59 -4.19 3.39
N GLU A 63 6.33 -5.22 2.60
CA GLU A 63 5.21 -6.15 2.77
C GLU A 63 5.69 -7.48 3.34
N GLY A 64 4.97 -7.94 4.36
CA GLY A 64 5.19 -9.24 4.98
C GLY A 64 3.88 -9.88 5.43
N LEU A 65 3.87 -11.21 5.49
CA LEU A 65 2.74 -11.97 6.02
C LEU A 65 2.69 -11.88 7.55
N VAL A 66 1.55 -11.44 8.07
CA VAL A 66 1.23 -11.43 9.51
C VAL A 66 -0.09 -12.16 9.69
N ARG A 67 -0.05 -13.33 10.34
CA ARG A 67 -1.24 -14.18 10.56
C ARG A 67 -2.05 -14.46 9.28
N GLY A 68 -1.35 -14.67 8.16
CA GLY A 68 -1.95 -14.96 6.85
C GLY A 68 -2.47 -13.74 6.09
N MET A 69 -2.20 -12.52 6.56
CA MET A 69 -2.57 -11.27 5.87
C MET A 69 -1.30 -10.54 5.44
N TRP A 70 -1.29 -10.00 4.21
CA TRP A 70 -0.23 -9.11 3.77
C TRP A 70 -0.37 -7.77 4.48
N VAL A 71 0.72 -7.29 5.10
CA VAL A 71 0.76 -6.00 5.78
C VAL A 71 1.87 -5.15 5.17
N ARG A 72 1.53 -3.94 4.70
CA ARG A 72 2.49 -2.97 4.17
C ARG A 72 2.86 -1.95 5.24
N THR A 73 4.16 -1.72 5.40
CA THR A 73 4.71 -0.77 6.36
C THR A 73 5.77 0.12 5.72
N ARG A 74 5.76 1.41 6.04
CA ARG A 74 6.77 2.36 5.56
C ARG A 74 8.09 2.16 6.29
N VAL A 75 9.19 2.04 5.54
CA VAL A 75 10.54 1.93 6.10
C VAL A 75 11.04 3.30 6.55
N GLY A 76 11.65 3.35 7.73
CA GLY A 76 12.31 4.57 8.21
C GLY A 76 11.37 5.68 8.69
N ALA A 77 10.08 5.41 8.88
CA ALA A 77 9.20 6.32 9.63
C ALA A 77 9.69 6.37 11.10
N VAL A 78 10.17 7.54 11.55
CA VAL A 78 10.75 7.75 12.89
C VAL A 78 9.70 8.22 13.92
N HIS A 79 8.40 8.17 13.63
CA HIS A 79 7.38 8.65 14.58
C HIS A 79 6.48 7.53 15.09
N ARG A 80 6.42 7.47 16.43
CA ARG A 80 5.70 6.57 17.34
C ARG A 80 6.36 5.22 17.58
N ASP A 81 6.28 4.83 18.84
CA ASP A 81 7.07 3.79 19.48
C ASP A 81 6.93 2.46 18.72
N LYS A 82 8.04 1.93 18.19
CA LYS A 82 8.05 0.73 17.31
C LYS A 82 7.48 -0.52 17.99
N SER A 83 7.48 -0.53 19.32
CA SER A 83 6.78 -1.51 20.17
C SER A 83 5.27 -1.35 20.11
N SER A 84 4.77 -0.12 20.17
CA SER A 84 3.34 0.20 20.21
C SER A 84 2.63 -0.10 18.90
N ASP A 85 3.19 0.25 17.74
CA ASP A 85 2.55 -0.05 16.45
C ASP A 85 2.54 -1.54 16.12
N ARG A 86 3.60 -2.26 16.49
CA ARG A 86 3.70 -3.71 16.22
C ARG A 86 2.88 -4.53 17.20
N MET A 87 2.78 -4.09 18.46
CA MET A 87 1.91 -4.67 19.47
C MET A 87 0.44 -4.32 19.21
N LEU A 88 0.13 -3.10 18.77
CA LEU A 88 -1.17 -2.69 18.27
C LEU A 88 -1.55 -3.51 17.04
N LEU A 89 -0.69 -3.64 16.01
CA LEU A 89 -0.89 -4.56 14.89
C LEU A 89 -1.23 -5.98 15.35
N GLN A 90 -0.47 -6.51 16.30
CA GLN A 90 -0.69 -7.85 16.79
C GLN A 90 -1.98 -7.99 17.60
N ILE A 91 -2.40 -6.97 18.35
CA ILE A 91 -3.65 -6.93 19.13
C ILE A 91 -4.84 -6.72 18.19
N LEU A 92 -4.80 -5.72 17.31
CA LEU A 92 -5.84 -5.42 16.34
C LEU A 92 -6.09 -6.59 15.39
N LEU A 93 -5.04 -7.24 14.88
CA LEU A 93 -5.17 -8.43 14.01
C LEU A 93 -5.47 -9.72 14.81
N ALA A 94 -5.34 -9.70 16.13
CA ALA A 94 -5.72 -10.84 17.00
C ALA A 94 -7.17 -10.81 17.45
N GLU A 95 -7.69 -9.63 17.76
CA GLU A 95 -8.97 -9.49 18.46
C GLU A 95 -10.12 -9.04 17.53
N GLN A 96 -9.81 -8.49 16.35
CA GLN A 96 -10.83 -8.02 15.39
C GLN A 96 -11.15 -9.08 14.33
N SER A 97 -12.16 -9.93 14.59
CA SER A 97 -12.61 -10.94 13.61
C SER A 97 -13.08 -10.31 12.29
N GLY A 98 -13.73 -9.14 12.36
CA GLY A 98 -14.30 -8.46 11.19
C GLY A 98 -13.26 -8.05 10.14
N LEU A 99 -12.10 -7.53 10.55
CA LEU A 99 -11.03 -7.16 9.61
C LEU A 99 -10.46 -8.40 8.89
N ARG A 100 -10.27 -9.50 9.62
CA ARG A 100 -9.78 -10.75 9.04
C ARG A 100 -10.81 -11.39 8.12
N GLU A 101 -12.09 -11.34 8.48
CA GLU A 101 -13.21 -11.78 7.63
C GLU A 101 -13.26 -10.98 6.34
N GLU A 102 -13.07 -9.65 6.41
CA GLU A 102 -13.00 -8.79 5.23
C GLU A 102 -11.83 -9.13 4.32
N VAL A 103 -10.63 -9.32 4.88
CA VAL A 103 -9.45 -9.77 4.10
C VAL A 103 -9.71 -11.12 3.45
N THR A 104 -10.31 -12.06 4.19
CA THR A 104 -10.66 -13.40 3.68
C THR A 104 -11.69 -13.31 2.54
N ARG A 105 -12.70 -12.45 2.70
CA ARG A 105 -13.73 -12.19 1.69
C ARG A 105 -13.11 -11.64 0.40
N LEU A 106 -12.24 -10.65 0.52
CA LEU A 106 -11.54 -10.06 -0.63
C LEU A 106 -10.57 -11.06 -1.28
N ALA A 107 -9.83 -11.85 -0.49
CA ALA A 107 -9.00 -12.93 -1.03
C ALA A 107 -9.83 -13.97 -1.80
N GLY A 108 -11.05 -14.26 -1.33
CA GLY A 108 -12.01 -15.13 -2.01
C GLY A 108 -12.45 -14.64 -3.39
N THR A 109 -12.24 -13.37 -3.74
CA THR A 109 -12.49 -12.83 -5.09
C THR A 109 -11.27 -12.93 -6.01
N GLY A 110 -10.20 -13.60 -5.58
CA GLY A 110 -8.94 -13.70 -6.31
C GLY A 110 -8.06 -12.44 -6.21
N ALA A 111 -8.42 -11.49 -5.33
CA ALA A 111 -7.55 -10.37 -5.01
C ALA A 111 -6.48 -10.80 -4.01
N GLU A 112 -5.43 -10.00 -3.88
CA GLU A 112 -4.45 -10.13 -2.80
C GLU A 112 -4.51 -8.86 -1.93
N PRO A 113 -5.34 -8.87 -0.88
CA PRO A 113 -5.57 -7.67 -0.07
C PRO A 113 -4.37 -7.37 0.82
N ILE A 114 -3.97 -6.11 0.84
CA ILE A 114 -2.83 -5.61 1.60
C ILE A 114 -3.35 -4.68 2.69
N VAL A 115 -3.14 -5.06 3.95
CA VAL A 115 -3.49 -4.21 5.09
C VAL A 115 -2.45 -3.11 5.22
N VAL A 116 -2.93 -1.86 5.26
CA VAL A 116 -2.10 -0.69 5.52
C VAL A 116 -2.61 -0.02 6.77
N LEU A 117 -1.73 0.13 7.77
CA LEU A 117 -2.04 0.97 8.91
C LEU A 117 -1.74 2.42 8.59
N ALA A 118 -2.70 3.27 8.90
CA ALA A 118 -2.55 4.70 8.75
C ALA A 118 -3.04 5.42 10.01
N GLU A 119 -2.49 6.61 10.24
CA GLU A 119 -3.02 7.50 11.26
C GLU A 119 -4.37 8.06 10.79
N PRO A 120 -5.35 8.23 11.68
CA PRO A 120 -6.70 8.68 11.33
C PRO A 120 -6.74 10.06 10.67
N ASP A 121 -5.80 10.93 11.00
CA ASP A 121 -5.65 12.31 10.50
C ASP A 121 -4.80 12.41 9.24
N HIS A 122 -4.08 11.36 8.85
CA HIS A 122 -3.35 11.33 7.60
C HIS A 122 -4.29 11.45 6.40
N ALA A 123 -3.83 12.18 5.38
CA ALA A 123 -4.53 12.31 4.11
C ALA A 123 -4.45 11.01 3.30
N ILE A 124 -5.54 10.69 2.59
CA ILE A 124 -5.65 9.53 1.68
C ILE A 124 -4.57 9.56 0.59
N GLU A 125 -4.11 10.73 0.17
CA GLU A 125 -2.97 10.90 -0.74
C GLU A 125 -1.78 9.99 -0.39
N THR A 126 -1.43 9.87 0.89
CA THR A 126 -0.30 9.04 1.34
C THR A 126 -0.46 7.55 1.02
N LEU A 127 -1.70 7.10 0.88
CA LEU A 127 -2.07 5.74 0.49
C LEU A 127 -2.16 5.63 -1.03
N LEU A 128 -2.71 6.63 -1.70
CA LEU A 128 -2.82 6.65 -3.16
C LEU A 128 -1.44 6.66 -3.83
N ASP A 129 -0.47 7.41 -3.30
CA ASP A 129 0.86 7.53 -3.90
C ASP A 129 1.65 6.21 -3.92
N GLN A 130 1.39 5.33 -2.95
CA GLN A 130 2.01 4.00 -2.85
C GLN A 130 1.19 2.88 -3.53
N MET A 131 0.01 3.18 -4.06
CA MET A 131 -0.94 2.17 -4.55
C MET A 131 -0.77 1.88 -6.04
N SER A 132 -0.53 0.64 -6.43
CA SER A 132 -0.56 0.27 -7.86
C SER A 132 -2.01 0.13 -8.38
N GLY A 133 -2.18 0.11 -9.71
CA GLY A 133 -3.49 -0.15 -10.33
C GLY A 133 -4.06 -1.54 -10.00
N ARG A 134 -3.24 -2.48 -9.54
CA ARG A 134 -3.65 -3.86 -9.20
C ARG A 134 -3.84 -4.07 -7.71
N ASP A 135 -3.43 -3.11 -6.88
CA ASP A 135 -3.47 -3.25 -5.43
C ASP A 135 -4.92 -3.23 -4.93
N VAL A 136 -5.19 -4.01 -3.89
CA VAL A 136 -6.37 -3.85 -3.04
C VAL A 136 -5.87 -3.52 -1.64
N LEU A 137 -5.99 -2.26 -1.24
CA LEU A 137 -5.54 -1.81 0.08
C LEU A 137 -6.69 -1.85 1.08
N VAL A 138 -6.52 -2.59 2.15
CA VAL A 138 -7.39 -2.53 3.34
C VAL A 138 -6.77 -1.53 4.30
N VAL A 139 -7.30 -0.31 4.28
CA VAL A 139 -6.81 0.81 5.09
C VAL A 139 -7.43 0.72 6.47
N ALA A 140 -6.62 0.47 7.49
CA ALA A 140 -7.06 0.35 8.87
C ALA A 140 -6.41 1.42 9.75
N HIS A 141 -7.15 1.91 10.73
CA HIS A 141 -6.66 2.81 11.78
C HIS A 141 -7.35 2.50 13.10
N SER A 142 -6.72 2.89 14.21
CA SER A 142 -7.34 2.88 15.52
C SER A 142 -7.94 4.24 15.84
N ASP A 143 -9.10 4.24 16.49
CA ASP A 143 -9.63 5.44 17.12
C ASP A 143 -9.14 5.59 18.57
N ASP A 144 -9.40 6.76 19.17
CA ASP A 144 -9.00 7.08 20.54
C ASP A 144 -9.67 6.18 21.60
N ASN A 145 -10.70 5.41 21.22
CA ASN A 145 -11.39 4.45 22.08
C ASN A 145 -10.83 3.02 21.95
N GLY A 146 -9.79 2.82 21.14
CA GLY A 146 -9.20 1.51 20.88
C GLY A 146 -9.99 0.63 19.91
N SER A 147 -11.01 1.18 19.24
CA SER A 147 -11.73 0.51 18.16
C SER A 147 -10.94 0.62 16.85
N VAL A 148 -11.18 -0.29 15.91
CA VAL A 148 -10.55 -0.28 14.58
C VAL A 148 -11.57 0.07 13.52
N GLY A 149 -11.33 1.17 12.81
CA GLY A 149 -12.03 1.49 11.58
C GLY A 149 -11.25 1.00 10.37
N TRP A 150 -11.93 0.43 9.37
CA TRP A 150 -11.30 0.11 8.09
C TRP A 150 -12.17 0.48 6.88
N GLY A 151 -11.49 0.66 5.75
CA GLY A 151 -12.09 0.84 4.43
C GLY A 151 -11.20 0.23 3.37
N VAL A 152 -11.75 0.01 2.16
CA VAL A 152 -11.03 -0.69 1.08
C VAL A 152 -10.83 0.25 -0.10
N LEU A 153 -9.59 0.36 -0.57
CA LEU A 153 -9.23 1.02 -1.82
C LEU A 153 -8.86 -0.03 -2.86
N PHE A 154 -9.55 -0.01 -3.99
CA PHE A 154 -9.31 -0.91 -5.12
C PHE A 154 -8.58 -0.16 -6.21
N GLY A 155 -7.51 -0.75 -6.72
CA GLY A 155 -6.86 -0.25 -7.92
C GLY A 155 -7.78 -0.47 -9.12
N SER A 156 -7.66 0.38 -10.15
CA SER A 156 -8.51 0.32 -11.34
C SER A 156 -8.44 -1.00 -12.12
N GLU A 157 -7.38 -1.77 -11.93
CA GLU A 157 -7.12 -3.08 -12.54
C GLU A 157 -7.24 -4.24 -11.54
N SER A 158 -7.66 -3.96 -10.30
CA SER A 158 -7.72 -4.96 -9.24
C SER A 158 -8.89 -5.94 -9.41
N ALA A 159 -8.63 -7.20 -9.06
CA ALA A 159 -9.68 -8.21 -8.90
C ALA A 159 -10.62 -7.82 -7.74
N GLY A 160 -11.92 -8.10 -7.88
CA GLY A 160 -12.90 -7.79 -6.83
C GLY A 160 -13.47 -6.36 -6.84
N SER A 161 -13.09 -5.52 -7.80
CA SER A 161 -13.63 -4.16 -7.97
C SER A 161 -15.05 -4.10 -8.56
N GLN A 162 -15.60 -5.23 -9.01
CA GLN A 162 -16.95 -5.33 -9.59
C GLN A 162 -18.01 -4.86 -8.59
N GLY A 163 -18.83 -3.88 -8.98
CA GLY A 163 -19.89 -3.32 -8.13
C GLY A 163 -19.42 -2.33 -7.06
N VAL A 164 -18.11 -2.03 -6.98
CA VAL A 164 -17.56 -1.03 -6.08
C VAL A 164 -17.65 0.37 -6.72
N PRO A 165 -18.14 1.41 -6.01
CA PRO A 165 -18.21 2.76 -6.54
C PRO A 165 -16.83 3.34 -6.86
N TRP A 166 -16.77 4.10 -7.95
CA TRP A 166 -15.56 4.80 -8.37
C TRP A 166 -15.34 6.07 -7.55
N ALA A 167 -14.07 6.38 -7.28
CA ALA A 167 -13.60 7.65 -6.76
C ALA A 167 -12.57 8.23 -7.74
N SER A 168 -12.75 9.49 -8.11
CA SER A 168 -11.74 10.22 -8.87
C SER A 168 -10.57 10.59 -7.96
N ASP A 169 -9.35 10.38 -8.46
CA ASP A 169 -8.12 10.81 -7.79
C ASP A 169 -7.92 12.33 -7.93
N ASP A 170 -8.84 13.10 -7.36
CA ASP A 170 -8.83 14.56 -7.32
C ASP A 170 -8.30 15.10 -5.98
N GLU A 171 -8.05 16.41 -5.92
CA GLU A 171 -7.51 17.07 -4.73
C GLU A 171 -8.42 16.91 -3.50
N SER A 172 -9.73 16.86 -3.70
CA SER A 172 -10.69 16.70 -2.59
C SER A 172 -10.59 15.29 -1.99
N PHE A 173 -10.52 14.27 -2.83
CA PHE A 173 -10.37 12.89 -2.37
C PHE A 173 -8.99 12.67 -1.74
N ARG A 174 -7.93 13.18 -2.37
CA ARG A 174 -6.55 13.14 -1.84
C ARG A 174 -6.41 13.77 -0.46
N ALA A 175 -7.04 14.92 -0.24
CA ALA A 175 -7.01 15.64 1.03
C ALA A 175 -7.94 15.03 2.11
N THR A 176 -8.75 14.03 1.77
CA THR A 176 -9.68 13.41 2.73
C THR A 176 -8.89 12.68 3.83
N PRO A 177 -9.17 12.91 5.13
CA PRO A 177 -8.55 12.15 6.21
C PRO A 177 -8.95 10.68 6.19
N VAL A 178 -8.05 9.78 6.60
CA VAL A 178 -8.30 8.33 6.67
C VAL A 178 -9.53 7.99 7.53
N ALA A 179 -9.72 8.65 8.68
CA ALA A 179 -10.89 8.42 9.52
C ALA A 179 -12.21 8.79 8.82
N THR A 180 -12.22 9.87 8.04
CA THR A 180 -13.38 10.27 7.21
C THR A 180 -13.64 9.25 6.10
N PHE A 181 -12.60 8.80 5.42
CA PHE A 181 -12.70 7.77 4.37
C PHE A 181 -13.27 6.45 4.91
N THR A 182 -12.68 5.90 5.97
CA THR A 182 -13.12 4.61 6.53
C THR A 182 -14.56 4.65 7.05
N ARG A 183 -15.00 5.77 7.62
CA ARG A 183 -16.40 5.97 8.06
C ARG A 183 -17.39 6.04 6.89
N THR A 184 -17.00 6.63 5.77
CA THR A 184 -17.87 6.79 4.58
C THR A 184 -17.89 5.55 3.69
N CYS A 185 -16.89 4.67 3.81
CA CYS A 185 -16.68 3.53 2.93
C CYS A 185 -16.84 2.16 3.63
N SER A 186 -17.35 2.13 4.86
CA SER A 186 -17.52 0.89 5.63
C SER A 186 -18.29 -0.16 4.82
N GLY A 187 -17.62 -1.25 4.45
CA GLY A 187 -18.19 -2.43 3.77
C GLY A 187 -18.32 -2.37 2.24
N VAL A 188 -18.10 -1.23 1.58
CA VAL A 188 -18.27 -1.11 0.10
C VAL A 188 -16.97 -0.75 -0.61
N GLY A 189 -16.07 -0.01 0.03
CA GLY A 189 -14.80 0.42 -0.57
C GLY A 189 -14.96 1.43 -1.71
N ARG A 190 -13.84 1.77 -2.37
CA ARG A 190 -13.76 2.67 -3.52
C ARG A 190 -12.75 2.17 -4.55
N VAL A 191 -13.13 2.22 -5.84
CA VAL A 191 -12.18 2.03 -6.95
C VAL A 191 -11.53 3.35 -7.29
N VAL A 192 -10.21 3.42 -7.20
CA VAL A 192 -9.45 4.64 -7.48
C VAL A 192 -9.20 4.76 -8.96
N GLN A 193 -9.83 5.74 -9.59
CA GLN A 193 -9.50 6.15 -10.94
C GLN A 193 -8.39 7.19 -10.88
N ARG A 194 -7.15 6.74 -11.09
CA ARG A 194 -6.00 7.65 -11.17
C ARG A 194 -6.21 8.62 -12.33
N ARG A 195 -5.86 9.89 -12.09
CA ARG A 195 -5.70 10.86 -13.17
C ARG A 195 -4.63 10.30 -14.11
N THR A 196 -4.95 10.11 -15.38
CA THR A 196 -3.93 9.85 -16.39
C THR A 196 -2.94 11.00 -16.29
N ALA A 197 -1.69 10.69 -15.89
CA ALA A 197 -0.61 11.64 -16.10
C ALA A 197 -0.64 11.95 -17.60
N ALA A 198 -0.88 13.20 -17.96
CA ALA A 198 -0.71 13.64 -19.34
C ALA A 198 0.67 13.15 -19.79
N ASP A 199 0.66 12.32 -20.83
CA ASP A 199 1.79 11.68 -21.51
C ASP A 199 3.16 11.92 -20.86
N ILE A 200 3.71 10.89 -20.21
CA ILE A 200 5.16 10.70 -20.23
C ILE A 200 5.50 10.31 -21.68
N ALA A 201 5.53 11.32 -22.55
CA ALA A 201 5.92 11.19 -23.93
C ALA A 201 7.44 11.04 -24.02
N SER A 202 7.82 10.07 -24.86
CA SER A 202 9.14 9.72 -25.40
C SER A 202 9.99 8.76 -24.58
#